data_AF-A0A5N5V2Z2-F1
#
_entry.id   AF-A0A5N5V2Z2-F1
#
_cell.length_a   1.000
_cell.length_b   1.000
_cell.length_c   1.000
_cell.angle_alpha   90.00
_cell.angle_beta   90.00
_cell.angle_gamma   90.00
#
_symmetry.space_group_name_H-M   'P 1'
#
loop_
_entity.id
_entity.type
_entity.pdbx_description
1 polymer ?
#
loop_
_entity_poly.entity_id
_entity_poly.type
_entity_poly.pdbx_seq_one_letter_code
_entity_poly.pdbx_strand_id
1 'polypeptide(L)'
;MGYRIDPDVLHGVAQQVVGLPLDGGELVDRATDLLAQAYPDLVSPTPGRWVGSRAGGILGKVRFLYFSPREYIVIFASPTGTQGFSGRYKRVQIHKFLMAGQIDSYDLESDDLTATTLRPGDRTCLERGQARGLTIHPGSCHLEYGRGAVATTLPFAMVDTLLVSLEVASVRRSTVEFARLFGRRPRKTAG
;
A
#
# COMPACT_ATOMS: atom_id res chain seq x y z
N MET A 1 -26.04 4.32 8.74
CA MET A 1 -25.20 3.16 9.08
C MET A 1 -23.82 3.66 9.47
N GLY A 2 -23.40 3.36 10.70
CA GLY A 2 -22.07 3.72 11.22
C GLY A 2 -20.97 2.83 10.62
N TYR A 3 -19.72 3.24 10.83
CA TYR A 3 -18.55 2.41 10.57
C TYR A 3 -18.40 1.37 11.67
N ARG A 4 -17.97 0.15 11.33
CA ARG A 4 -17.81 -0.95 12.30
C ARG A 4 -16.45 -0.95 12.97
N ILE A 5 -15.47 -0.30 12.36
CA ILE A 5 -14.09 -0.27 12.83
C ILE A 5 -13.78 1.11 13.43
N ASP A 6 -13.18 1.09 14.62
CA ASP A 6 -12.71 2.28 15.32
C ASP A 6 -11.21 2.51 15.05
N PRO A 7 -10.80 3.67 14.47
CA PRO A 7 -9.41 4.06 14.31
C PRO A 7 -8.59 4.08 15.61
N ASP A 8 -9.21 4.35 16.77
CA ASP A 8 -8.49 4.38 18.04
C ASP A 8 -8.07 2.97 18.48
N VAL A 9 -8.90 1.96 18.22
CA VAL A 9 -8.53 0.55 18.44
C VAL A 9 -7.36 0.14 17.55
N LEU A 10 -7.40 0.52 16.26
CA LEU A 10 -6.30 0.22 15.34
C LEU A 10 -4.98 0.89 15.76
N HIS A 11 -5.06 2.11 16.27
CA HIS A 11 -3.90 2.81 16.82
C HIS A 11 -3.34 2.10 18.04
N GLY A 12 -4.20 1.68 18.97
CA GLY A 12 -3.80 0.91 20.15
C GLY A 12 -3.15 -0.43 19.78
N VAL A 13 -3.61 -1.10 18.72
CA VAL A 13 -2.93 -2.30 18.19
C VAL A 13 -1.54 -1.94 17.66
N ALA A 14 -1.43 -0.91 16.83
CA ALA A 14 -0.15 -0.50 16.25
C ALA A 14 0.87 -0.15 17.33
N GLN A 15 0.46 0.53 18.40
CA GLN A 15 1.31 0.86 19.55
C GLN A 15 1.78 -0.37 20.32
N GLN A 16 0.93 -1.38 20.51
CA GLN A 16 1.28 -2.60 21.24
C GLN A 16 2.31 -3.49 20.54
N VAL A 17 2.46 -3.37 19.22
CA VAL A 17 3.40 -4.19 18.45
C VAL A 17 4.70 -3.46 18.12
N VAL A 18 4.85 -2.19 18.53
CA VAL A 18 6.09 -1.43 18.33
C VAL A 18 7.25 -2.16 19.01
N GLY A 19 8.35 -2.30 18.28
CA GLY A 19 9.57 -2.95 18.76
C GLY A 19 9.59 -4.47 18.60
N LEU A 20 8.48 -5.09 18.22
CA LEU A 20 8.48 -6.50 17.84
C LEU A 20 9.24 -6.72 16.52
N PRO A 21 9.95 -7.85 16.37
CA PRO A 21 10.65 -8.17 15.13
C PRO A 21 9.71 -8.23 13.93
N LEU A 22 10.07 -7.50 12.87
CA LEU A 22 9.42 -7.64 11.57
C LEU A 22 9.99 -8.85 10.82
N ASP A 23 11.29 -9.09 10.96
CA ASP A 23 12.00 -10.26 10.46
C ASP A 23 11.60 -11.48 11.30
N GLY A 24 10.83 -12.39 10.67
CA GLY A 24 10.21 -13.54 11.36
C GLY A 24 8.70 -13.42 11.50
N GLY A 25 8.11 -12.25 11.25
CA GLY A 25 6.66 -12.06 11.16
C GLY A 25 5.94 -11.81 12.48
N GLU A 26 6.63 -11.86 13.63
CA GLU A 26 6.04 -11.71 14.96
C GLU A 26 5.21 -10.43 15.11
N LEU A 27 5.73 -9.30 14.62
CA LEU A 27 5.00 -8.02 14.60
C LEU A 27 3.64 -8.13 13.87
N VAL A 28 3.65 -8.80 12.72
CA VAL A 28 2.47 -8.93 11.84
C VAL A 28 1.46 -9.92 12.42
N ASP A 29 1.96 -11.04 12.95
CA ASP A 29 1.14 -12.07 13.55
C ASP A 29 0.46 -11.54 14.82
N ARG A 30 1.23 -10.87 15.70
CA ARG A 30 0.68 -10.25 16.91
C ARG A 30 -0.35 -9.17 16.60
N ALA A 31 -0.10 -8.32 15.60
CA ALA A 31 -1.07 -7.30 15.19
C ALA A 31 -2.36 -7.93 14.66
N THR A 32 -2.25 -9.01 13.88
CA THR A 32 -3.39 -9.75 13.35
C THR A 32 -4.21 -10.37 14.48
N ASP A 33 -3.56 -11.02 15.45
CA ASP A 33 -4.24 -11.64 16.59
C ASP A 33 -5.01 -10.62 17.42
N LEU A 34 -4.39 -9.46 17.70
CA LEU A 34 -5.05 -8.38 18.43
C LEU A 34 -6.27 -7.84 17.68
N LEU A 35 -6.19 -7.73 16.35
CA LEU A 35 -7.33 -7.31 15.52
C LEU A 35 -8.44 -8.35 15.45
N ALA A 36 -8.09 -9.64 15.36
CA ALA A 36 -9.06 -10.73 15.40
C ALA A 36 -9.76 -10.82 16.76
N GLN A 37 -9.07 -10.52 17.86
CA GLN A 37 -9.67 -10.42 19.19
C GLN A 37 -10.61 -9.22 19.32
N ALA A 38 -10.23 -8.06 18.78
CA ALA A 38 -11.05 -6.85 18.82
C ALA A 38 -12.27 -6.92 17.88
N TYR A 39 -12.15 -7.63 16.76
CA TYR A 39 -13.17 -7.71 15.71
C TYR A 39 -13.37 -9.15 15.20
N PRO A 40 -13.82 -10.09 16.05
CA PRO A 40 -13.89 -11.52 15.71
C PRO A 40 -14.82 -11.84 14.53
N ASP A 41 -15.85 -11.02 14.32
CA ASP A 41 -16.79 -11.19 13.20
C ASP A 41 -16.28 -10.59 11.87
N LEU A 42 -15.17 -9.84 11.90
CA LEU A 42 -14.66 -9.09 10.75
C LEU A 42 -13.26 -9.51 10.31
N VAL A 43 -12.39 -9.85 11.26
CA VAL A 43 -10.98 -10.16 11.01
C VAL A 43 -10.71 -11.61 11.42
N SER A 44 -10.21 -12.39 10.46
CA SER A 44 -9.76 -13.76 10.73
C SER A 44 -8.36 -13.76 11.35
N PRO A 45 -8.09 -14.61 12.36
CA PRO A 45 -6.73 -14.80 12.91
C PRO A 45 -5.79 -15.47 11.90
N THR A 46 -6.31 -16.06 10.81
CA THR A 46 -5.51 -16.66 9.74
C THR A 46 -5.65 -15.86 8.45
N PRO A 47 -4.94 -14.73 8.32
CA PRO A 47 -5.07 -13.87 7.15
C PRO A 47 -4.51 -14.51 5.89
N GLY A 48 -5.06 -14.13 4.74
CA GLY A 48 -4.67 -14.63 3.42
C GLY A 48 -3.21 -14.31 3.05
N ARG A 49 -2.78 -14.72 1.85
CA ARG A 49 -1.40 -14.48 1.40
C ARG A 49 -1.07 -12.99 1.20
N TRP A 50 0.22 -12.66 1.27
CA TRP A 50 0.72 -11.39 0.77
C TRP A 50 0.55 -11.28 -0.74
N VAL A 51 0.19 -10.08 -1.21
CA VAL A 51 0.04 -9.75 -2.63
C VAL A 51 0.91 -8.54 -2.95
N GLY A 52 1.60 -8.56 -4.08
CA GLY A 52 2.32 -7.38 -4.56
C GLY A 52 1.33 -6.27 -4.89
N SER A 53 1.62 -5.05 -4.45
CA SER A 53 0.82 -3.86 -4.74
C SER A 53 1.71 -2.79 -5.31
N ARG A 54 1.27 -2.22 -6.42
CA ARG A 54 1.75 -0.96 -6.97
C ARG A 54 0.54 -0.03 -7.00
N ALA A 55 0.70 1.22 -6.57
CA ALA A 55 -0.33 2.25 -6.71
C ALA A 55 0.31 3.63 -6.57
N GLY A 56 0.10 4.54 -7.53
CA GLY A 56 0.66 5.90 -7.44
C GLY A 56 2.19 5.94 -7.33
N GLY A 57 2.89 4.94 -7.88
CA GLY A 57 4.36 4.79 -7.74
C GLY A 57 4.81 4.08 -6.45
N ILE A 58 3.91 3.88 -5.49
CA ILE A 58 4.19 3.17 -4.24
C ILE A 58 4.20 1.67 -4.53
N LEU A 59 5.34 1.02 -4.31
CA LEU A 59 5.51 -0.42 -4.44
C LEU A 59 5.67 -1.07 -3.05
N GLY A 60 4.93 -2.15 -2.82
CA GLY A 60 5.07 -2.92 -1.60
C GLY A 60 4.28 -4.22 -1.64
N LYS A 61 4.08 -4.78 -0.46
CA LYS A 61 3.25 -5.97 -0.25
C LYS A 61 2.07 -5.59 0.62
N VAL A 62 0.90 -6.10 0.27
CA VAL A 62 -0.33 -5.94 1.05
C VAL A 62 -0.87 -7.29 1.51
N ARG A 63 -1.41 -7.32 2.72
CA ARG A 63 -2.17 -8.45 3.26
C ARG A 63 -3.53 -7.93 3.68
N PHE A 64 -4.59 -8.45 3.07
CA PHE A 64 -5.96 -8.05 3.39
C PHE A 64 -6.43 -8.77 4.65
N LEU A 65 -6.92 -8.00 5.62
CA LEU A 65 -7.51 -8.53 6.86
C LEU A 65 -9.03 -8.47 6.83
N TYR A 66 -9.58 -7.41 6.23
CA TYR A 66 -11.02 -7.20 6.11
C TYR A 66 -11.33 -6.30 4.91
N PHE A 67 -12.46 -6.54 4.23
CA PHE A 67 -12.93 -5.72 3.12
C PHE A 67 -14.46 -5.69 3.04
N SER A 68 -15.00 -4.54 2.69
CA SER A 68 -16.42 -4.30 2.40
C SER A 68 -16.56 -3.10 1.45
N PRO A 69 -17.75 -2.84 0.89
CA PRO A 69 -17.97 -1.65 0.05
C PRO A 69 -17.72 -0.31 0.77
N ARG A 70 -17.64 -0.29 2.11
CA ARG A 70 -17.50 0.93 2.91
C ARG A 70 -16.22 1.04 3.73
N GLU A 71 -15.59 -0.08 4.04
CA GLU A 71 -14.46 -0.18 4.97
C GLU A 71 -13.50 -1.28 4.54
N TYR A 72 -12.20 -1.09 4.73
CA TYR A 72 -11.18 -2.15 4.59
C TYR A 72 -10.10 -2.00 5.65
N ILE A 73 -9.46 -3.12 6.02
CA ILE A 73 -8.20 -3.13 6.79
C ILE A 73 -7.19 -3.96 6.00
N VAL A 74 -6.01 -3.38 5.78
CA VAL A 74 -4.85 -4.08 5.23
C VAL A 74 -3.61 -3.84 6.07
N ILE A 75 -2.67 -4.77 6.00
CA ILE A 75 -1.28 -4.54 6.40
C ILE A 75 -0.49 -4.25 5.14
N PHE A 76 0.26 -3.16 5.13
CA PHE A 76 1.21 -2.83 4.07
C PHE A 76 2.64 -2.92 4.57
N ALA A 77 3.52 -3.55 3.81
CA ALA A 77 4.94 -3.65 4.07
C ALA A 77 5.78 -3.21 2.87
N SER A 78 6.84 -2.46 3.11
CA SER A 78 7.84 -2.08 2.10
C SER A 78 9.25 -2.49 2.53
N PRO A 79 9.71 -3.71 2.15
CA PRO A 79 11.03 -4.20 2.53
C PRO A 79 12.18 -3.33 2.00
N THR A 80 12.04 -2.78 0.80
CA THR A 80 13.09 -2.01 0.11
C THR A 80 12.86 -0.51 0.09
N GLY A 81 11.78 -0.04 0.73
CA GLY A 81 11.32 1.33 0.64
C GLY A 81 10.68 1.67 -0.70
N THR A 82 9.95 2.78 -0.73
CA THR A 82 9.28 3.29 -1.93
C THR A 82 8.92 4.76 -1.77
N GLN A 83 8.80 5.47 -2.89
CA GLN A 83 8.28 6.83 -2.94
C GLN A 83 7.10 6.90 -3.89
N GLY A 84 6.17 7.82 -3.63
CA GLY A 84 5.05 8.00 -4.55
C GLY A 84 3.95 8.89 -4.03
N PHE A 85 2.84 8.81 -4.74
CA PHE A 85 1.63 9.58 -4.53
C PHE A 85 0.61 8.78 -3.74
N SER A 86 0.06 9.36 -2.67
CA SER A 86 -0.96 8.70 -1.84
C SER A 86 -2.24 8.35 -2.60
N GLY A 87 -2.50 8.98 -3.74
CA GLY A 87 -3.83 9.00 -4.36
C GLY A 87 -4.68 10.14 -3.81
N ARG A 88 -5.66 10.60 -4.61
CA ARG A 88 -6.66 11.61 -4.21
C ARG A 88 -8.05 10.96 -4.13
N TYR A 89 -8.47 10.62 -2.92
CA TYR A 89 -9.73 9.90 -2.72
C TYR A 89 -10.85 10.84 -2.27
N LYS A 90 -11.73 11.24 -3.20
CA LYS A 90 -12.83 12.18 -2.88
C LYS A 90 -13.88 11.62 -1.90
N ARG A 91 -14.00 10.30 -1.79
CA ARG A 91 -15.08 9.63 -1.04
C ARG A 91 -14.58 8.67 0.03
N VAL A 92 -13.27 8.60 0.25
CA VAL A 92 -12.64 7.69 1.22
C VAL A 92 -11.63 8.48 2.02
N GLN A 93 -11.63 8.24 3.32
CA GLN A 93 -10.62 8.70 4.25
C GLN A 93 -9.71 7.50 4.57
N ILE A 94 -8.40 7.71 4.57
CA ILE A 94 -7.42 6.63 4.79
C ILE A 94 -6.61 6.94 6.03
N HIS A 95 -6.62 6.01 6.97
CA HIS A 95 -5.83 6.06 8.20
C HIS A 95 -4.63 5.14 8.05
N LYS A 96 -3.46 5.60 8.48
CA LYS A 96 -2.25 4.80 8.56
C LYS A 96 -1.75 4.78 9.99
N PHE A 97 -1.41 3.60 10.48
CA PHE A 97 -0.87 3.38 11.83
C PHE A 97 0.45 2.64 11.68
N LEU A 98 1.55 3.34 11.95
CA LEU A 98 2.88 2.81 11.68
C LEU A 98 3.30 1.86 12.78
N MET A 99 3.70 0.64 12.41
CA MET A 99 4.11 -0.40 13.36
C MET A 99 5.64 -0.55 13.39
N ALA A 100 6.30 -0.38 12.24
CA ALA A 100 7.76 -0.42 12.10
C ALA A 100 8.23 0.52 10.98
N GLY A 101 9.48 0.98 11.07
CA GLY A 101 10.13 1.85 10.07
C GLY A 101 9.76 3.32 10.20
N GLN A 102 9.63 4.01 9.06
CA GLN A 102 9.39 5.45 8.99
C GLN A 102 8.60 5.80 7.73
N ILE A 103 7.69 6.77 7.82
CA ILE A 103 7.03 7.35 6.65
C ILE A 103 7.17 8.87 6.71
N ASP A 104 7.76 9.46 5.68
CA ASP A 104 7.78 10.91 5.51
C ASP A 104 6.69 11.31 4.51
N SER A 105 5.96 12.38 4.81
CA SER A 105 4.89 12.85 3.94
C SER A 105 4.73 14.36 3.97
N TYR A 106 4.23 14.93 2.87
CA TYR A 106 3.86 16.34 2.77
C TYR A 106 2.57 16.47 1.97
N ASP A 107 1.76 17.46 2.33
CA ASP A 107 0.51 17.77 1.63
C ASP A 107 0.82 18.48 0.32
N LEU A 108 0.25 18.02 -0.80
CA LEU A 108 0.57 18.58 -2.12
C LEU A 108 0.00 19.98 -2.33
N GLU A 109 -1.02 20.33 -1.55
CA GLU A 109 -1.74 21.60 -1.60
C GLU A 109 -1.22 22.60 -0.57
N SER A 110 -0.28 22.20 0.29
CA SER A 110 0.34 23.08 1.26
C SER A 110 1.54 23.82 0.66
N ASP A 111 1.76 25.05 1.11
CA ASP A 111 2.99 25.81 0.84
C ASP A 111 4.17 25.35 1.74
N ASP A 112 3.93 24.39 2.63
CA ASP A 112 4.96 23.82 3.50
C ASP A 112 6.07 23.14 2.70
N LEU A 113 7.31 23.58 2.92
CA LEU A 113 8.49 23.03 2.24
C LEU A 113 9.14 21.87 3.02
N THR A 114 8.55 21.46 4.13
CA THR A 114 9.10 20.43 5.03
C THR A 114 8.18 19.22 5.12
N ALA A 115 8.77 18.02 5.15
CA ALA A 115 8.02 16.80 5.36
C ALA A 115 7.66 16.61 6.85
N THR A 116 6.50 16.01 7.09
CA THR A 116 6.11 15.45 8.38
C THR A 116 6.52 13.98 8.44
N THR A 117 7.26 13.61 9.48
CA THR A 117 7.70 12.23 9.72
C THR A 117 6.74 11.52 10.67
N LEU A 118 6.28 10.35 10.24
CA LEU A 118 5.52 9.38 11.04
C LEU A 118 6.49 8.33 11.60
N ARG A 119 6.45 8.08 12.92
CA ARG A 119 7.27 7.07 13.61
C ARG A 119 6.43 5.89 14.11
N PRO A 120 7.04 4.74 14.45
CA PRO A 120 6.31 3.59 14.98
C PRO A 120 5.49 3.97 16.21
N GLY A 121 4.23 3.57 16.23
CA GLY A 121 3.25 3.94 17.23
C GLY A 121 2.45 5.20 16.89
N ASP A 122 2.87 6.00 15.90
CA ASP A 122 2.12 7.16 15.43
C ASP A 122 1.01 6.78 14.44
N ARG A 123 0.09 7.72 14.21
CA ARG A 123 -0.93 7.63 13.17
C ARG A 123 -1.04 8.88 12.34
N THR A 124 -1.53 8.72 11.13
CA THR A 124 -1.94 9.84 10.29
C THR A 124 -3.23 9.52 9.55
N CYS A 125 -3.98 10.57 9.24
CA CYS A 125 -5.22 10.47 8.48
C CYS A 125 -5.07 11.31 7.20
N LEU A 126 -5.33 10.68 6.06
CA LEU A 126 -5.52 11.35 4.78
C LEU A 126 -7.02 11.66 4.63
N GLU A 127 -7.34 12.93 4.72
CA GLU A 127 -8.72 13.43 4.58
C GLU A 127 -9.24 13.30 3.15
N ARG A 128 -10.57 13.30 3.02
CA ARG A 128 -11.23 13.14 1.71
C ARG A 128 -10.82 14.26 0.77
N GLY A 129 -10.41 13.87 -0.44
CA GLY A 129 -10.02 14.79 -1.50
C GLY A 129 -8.64 15.41 -1.33
N GLN A 130 -7.95 15.17 -0.21
CA GLN A 130 -6.55 15.53 -0.02
C GLN A 130 -5.63 14.52 -0.70
N ALA A 131 -4.38 14.92 -0.92
CA ALA A 131 -3.35 14.03 -1.41
C ALA A 131 -1.96 14.42 -0.92
N ARG A 132 -1.09 13.42 -0.78
CA ARG A 132 0.26 13.59 -0.23
C ARG A 132 1.31 12.98 -1.12
N GLY A 133 2.48 13.60 -1.15
CA GLY A 133 3.72 12.95 -1.54
C GLY A 133 4.25 12.15 -0.35
N LEU A 134 4.71 10.93 -0.58
CA LEU A 134 5.13 10.00 0.47
C LEU A 134 6.50 9.40 0.15
N THR A 135 7.31 9.23 1.19
CA THR A 135 8.44 8.29 1.23
C THR A 135 8.18 7.27 2.34
N ILE A 136 8.08 6.00 1.98
CA ILE A 136 8.02 4.89 2.92
C ILE A 136 9.42 4.28 2.95
N HIS A 137 10.08 4.34 4.10
CA HIS A 137 11.47 3.87 4.22
C HIS A 137 11.58 2.34 4.20
N PRO A 138 12.74 1.77 3.85
CA PRO A 138 12.98 0.33 3.92
C PRO A 138 12.65 -0.26 5.30
N GLY A 139 12.08 -1.46 5.32
CA GLY A 139 11.67 -2.12 6.56
C GLY A 139 10.40 -1.54 7.20
N SER A 140 9.68 -0.64 6.52
CA SER A 140 8.45 -0.07 7.07
C SER A 140 7.26 -1.01 6.93
N CYS A 141 6.44 -1.09 7.98
CA CYS A 141 5.22 -1.87 8.03
C CYS A 141 4.14 -1.08 8.78
N HIS A 142 2.94 -0.98 8.21
CA HIS A 142 1.83 -0.23 8.81
C HIS A 142 0.47 -0.89 8.57
N LEU A 143 -0.46 -0.64 9.48
CA LEU A 143 -1.88 -0.87 9.23
C LEU A 143 -2.43 0.28 8.41
N GLU A 144 -3.24 -0.05 7.41
CA GLU A 144 -4.01 0.92 6.65
C GLU A 144 -5.50 0.59 6.75
N TYR A 145 -6.28 1.59 7.15
CA TYR A 145 -7.74 1.51 7.26
C TYR A 145 -8.40 2.58 6.42
N GLY A 146 -9.14 2.17 5.40
CA GLY A 146 -9.95 3.08 4.59
C GLY A 146 -11.41 3.01 4.97
N ARG A 147 -12.05 4.18 5.12
CA ARG A 147 -13.50 4.28 5.36
C ARG A 147 -14.18 5.31 4.46
N GLY A 148 -15.35 4.95 3.91
CA GLY A 148 -16.12 5.79 3.01
C GLY A 148 -16.81 4.99 1.90
N ALA A 149 -16.70 5.40 0.64
CA ALA A 149 -17.14 4.62 -0.50
C ALA A 149 -15.95 3.81 -1.06
N VAL A 150 -15.49 2.80 -0.33
CA VAL A 150 -14.29 2.00 -0.64
C VAL A 150 -14.35 1.36 -2.03
N ALA A 151 -15.52 0.97 -2.52
CA ALA A 151 -15.65 0.47 -3.90
C ALA A 151 -15.13 1.46 -4.97
N THR A 152 -15.09 2.77 -4.67
CA THR A 152 -14.56 3.79 -5.59
C THR A 152 -13.03 3.85 -5.64
N THR A 153 -12.32 3.20 -4.71
CA THR A 153 -10.85 3.09 -4.74
C THR A 153 -10.39 1.95 -5.64
N LEU A 154 -11.27 1.00 -5.95
CA LEU A 154 -10.95 -0.18 -6.76
C LEU A 154 -10.34 0.18 -8.12
N PRO A 155 -10.84 1.15 -8.92
CA PRO A 155 -10.18 1.54 -10.17
C PRO A 155 -8.72 1.97 -9.96
N PHE A 156 -8.42 2.74 -8.90
CA PHE A 156 -7.05 3.16 -8.60
C PHE A 156 -6.16 1.99 -8.15
N ALA A 157 -6.70 1.09 -7.32
CA ALA A 157 -5.99 -0.11 -6.88
C ALA A 157 -5.86 -1.20 -7.98
N MET A 158 -6.82 -1.26 -8.91
CA MET A 158 -6.89 -2.25 -9.99
C MET A 158 -6.19 -1.82 -11.27
N VAL A 159 -6.02 -0.51 -11.50
CA VAL A 159 -5.20 -0.01 -12.63
C VAL A 159 -3.82 -0.68 -12.59
N ASP A 160 -3.26 -0.90 -11.40
CA ASP A 160 -1.97 -1.57 -11.28
C ASP A 160 -2.04 -3.10 -11.28
N THR A 161 -3.11 -3.75 -10.82
CA THR A 161 -3.29 -5.21 -11.03
C THR A 161 -3.46 -5.56 -12.52
N LEU A 162 -4.14 -4.70 -13.27
CA LEU A 162 -4.25 -4.79 -14.73
C LEU A 162 -2.93 -4.43 -15.42
N LEU A 163 -2.16 -3.45 -14.91
CA LEU A 163 -0.86 -3.10 -15.47
C LEU A 163 0.22 -4.16 -15.18
N VAL A 164 0.21 -4.81 -14.01
CA VAL A 164 1.03 -5.99 -13.71
C VAL A 164 0.65 -7.17 -14.62
N SER A 165 -0.64 -7.33 -14.95
CA SER A 165 -1.08 -8.29 -15.98
C SER A 165 -0.64 -7.88 -17.40
N LEU A 166 -0.62 -6.57 -17.69
CA LEU A 166 -0.13 -6.01 -18.94
C LEU A 166 1.39 -6.03 -19.03
N GLU A 167 2.16 -6.09 -17.94
CA GLU A 167 3.61 -6.25 -17.97
C GLU A 167 3.97 -7.63 -18.53
N VAL A 168 3.26 -8.71 -18.19
CA VAL A 168 3.47 -10.02 -18.83
C VAL A 168 3.18 -9.96 -20.34
N ALA A 169 2.13 -9.23 -20.74
CA ALA A 169 1.79 -9.05 -22.17
C ALA A 169 2.68 -8.05 -22.92
N SER A 170 3.27 -7.07 -22.22
CA SER A 170 4.09 -5.99 -22.78
C SER A 170 5.57 -6.34 -22.81
N VAL A 171 6.07 -7.14 -21.86
CA VAL A 171 7.38 -7.78 -21.93
C VAL A 171 7.43 -8.66 -23.17
N ARG A 172 6.41 -9.50 -23.40
CA ARG A 172 6.31 -10.33 -24.62
C ARG A 172 6.32 -9.51 -25.92
N ARG A 173 5.61 -8.37 -25.97
CA ARG A 173 5.63 -7.47 -27.15
C ARG A 173 6.96 -6.74 -27.32
N SER A 174 7.59 -6.32 -26.22
CA SER A 174 8.90 -5.65 -26.26
C SER A 174 10.02 -6.61 -26.66
N THR A 175 10.00 -7.87 -26.24
CA THR A 175 10.98 -8.88 -26.69
C THR A 175 10.84 -9.19 -28.19
N VAL A 176 9.61 -9.20 -28.73
CA VAL A 176 9.37 -9.39 -30.18
C VAL A 176 9.86 -8.18 -31.00
N GLU A 177 9.61 -6.96 -30.53
CA GLU A 177 10.09 -5.75 -31.21
C GLU A 177 11.62 -5.59 -31.09
N PHE A 178 12.22 -5.92 -29.94
CA PHE A 178 13.69 -5.98 -29.81
C PHE A 178 14.31 -7.06 -30.71
N ALA A 179 13.70 -8.24 -30.84
CA ALA A 179 14.17 -9.30 -31.75
C ALA A 179 14.06 -8.89 -33.24
N ARG A 180 13.03 -8.12 -33.61
CA ARG A 180 12.88 -7.55 -34.96
C ARG A 180 13.96 -6.51 -35.27
N LEU A 181 14.37 -5.71 -34.28
CA LEU A 181 15.43 -4.71 -34.42
C LEU A 181 16.83 -5.34 -34.52
N PHE A 182 17.08 -6.48 -33.87
CA PHE A 182 18.34 -7.22 -34.01
C PHE A 182 18.41 -8.12 -35.28
N GLY A 183 17.27 -8.41 -35.92
CA GLY A 183 17.18 -9.26 -37.10
C GLY A 183 17.53 -8.60 -38.45
N ARG A 184 17.83 -7.30 -38.48
CA ARG A 184 18.22 -6.59 -39.73
C ARG A 184 19.69 -6.19 -39.70
N ARG A 185 20.58 -7.13 -40.03
CA ARG A 185 21.89 -6.78 -40.61
C ARG A 185 21.72 -6.50 -42.11
N PRO A 186 22.14 -5.34 -42.64
CA PRO A 186 22.20 -5.12 -44.08
C PRO A 186 23.35 -5.94 -44.67
N ARG A 187 23.04 -6.84 -45.59
CA ARG A 187 24.07 -7.45 -46.45
C ARG A 187 24.38 -6.42 -47.54
N LYS A 188 25.56 -5.80 -47.42
CA LYS A 188 26.12 -4.84 -48.37
C LYS A 188 26.07 -5.40 -49.80
N THR A 189 25.52 -4.61 -50.71
CA THR A 189 25.79 -4.63 -52.15
C THR A 189 27.16 -4.00 -52.41
N ALA A 190 28.01 -4.64 -53.21
CA ALA A 190 28.91 -4.00 -54.18
C ALA A 190 29.78 -5.06 -54.86
N GLY A 191 29.76 -5.06 -56.19
CA GLY A 191 30.45 -5.96 -57.10
C GLY A 191 29.62 -6.09 -58.36
#